data_AF-A0A2I0IKS6-F1
#
_entry.id   AF-A0A2I0IKS6-F1
#
_cell.length_a   1.000
_cell.length_b   1.000
_cell.length_c   1.000
_cell.angle_alpha   90.00
_cell.angle_beta   90.00
_cell.angle_gamma   90.00
#
_symmetry.space_group_name_H-M   'P 1'
#
loop_
_entity.id
_entity.type
_entity.pdbx_description
1 polymer ?
#
loop_
_entity_poly.entity_id
_entity_poly.type
_entity_poly.pdbx_seq_one_letter_code
_entity_poly.pdbx_strand_id
1 'polypeptide(L)'
;MGVKQALKSLDAFPRAEDHLLQKTQSGALVSVVGLVIMATLFAHELRYYLTTYTVHQMSVDLKRGETLPIHINVTFPSLPCDVLSVDAIDMSGKHEVDLDTNIWKLRLNSYGHIIGTEYLSDLVEKEHIHKH
;
A
#
# COMPACT_ATOMS: atom_id res chain seq x y z
N MET A 1 -38.05 21.04 -7.31
CA MET A 1 -38.12 20.73 -8.75
C MET A 1 -36.93 19.84 -9.08
N GLY A 2 -37.07 18.51 -9.15
CA GLY A 2 -36.73 17.90 -10.45
C GLY A 2 -36.23 16.46 -10.43
N VAL A 3 -36.34 15.69 -9.33
CA VAL A 3 -35.98 14.25 -9.36
C VAL A 3 -36.96 13.47 -10.25
N LYS A 4 -38.26 13.80 -10.18
CA LYS A 4 -39.29 13.22 -11.05
C LYS A 4 -39.08 13.53 -12.54
N GLN A 5 -38.44 14.66 -12.85
CA GLN A 5 -38.19 15.10 -14.22
C GLN A 5 -36.89 14.48 -14.78
N ALA A 6 -35.87 14.31 -13.93
CA ALA A 6 -34.64 13.59 -14.26
C ALA A 6 -34.89 12.08 -14.48
N LEU A 7 -35.77 11.47 -13.69
CA LEU A 7 -36.22 10.09 -13.90
C LEU A 7 -37.01 9.95 -15.21
N LYS A 8 -37.81 10.96 -15.57
CA LYS A 8 -38.59 10.98 -16.82
C LYS A 8 -37.71 11.13 -18.06
N SER A 9 -36.51 11.72 -17.94
CA SER A 9 -35.55 11.85 -19.04
C SER A 9 -34.62 10.64 -19.22
N LEU A 10 -34.56 9.73 -18.23
CA LEU A 10 -33.77 8.49 -18.31
C LEU A 10 -34.57 7.31 -18.90
N ASP A 11 -35.88 7.47 -19.08
CA ASP A 11 -36.73 6.45 -19.68
C ASP A 11 -36.66 6.57 -21.21
N ALA A 12 -35.87 5.70 -21.85
CA ALA A 12 -35.62 5.70 -23.29
C ALA A 12 -36.78 5.12 -24.11
N PHE A 13 -37.82 4.58 -23.47
CA PHE A 13 -38.95 3.94 -24.15
C PHE A 13 -40.25 4.76 -24.01
N PRO A 14 -41.03 4.90 -25.10
CA PRO A 14 -42.34 5.55 -25.04
C PRO A 14 -43.27 4.74 -24.15
N ARG A 15 -43.85 5.41 -23.14
CA ARG A 15 -44.80 4.81 -22.21
C ARG A 15 -46.01 4.27 -22.98
N ALA A 16 -46.25 2.95 -22.88
CA ALA A 16 -47.36 2.29 -23.55
C ALA A 16 -48.72 2.87 -23.09
N GLU A 17 -49.69 2.90 -24.02
CA GLU A 17 -50.99 3.53 -23.84
C GLU A 17 -51.80 2.83 -22.72
N ASP A 18 -52.39 3.62 -21.81
CA ASP A 18 -53.00 3.09 -20.58
C ASP A 18 -54.18 2.12 -20.83
N HIS A 19 -54.75 2.11 -22.05
CA HIS A 19 -55.86 1.22 -22.44
C HIS A 19 -55.45 -0.21 -22.83
N LEU A 20 -54.15 -0.47 -23.08
CA LEU A 20 -53.60 -1.83 -23.28
C LEU A 20 -52.91 -2.39 -22.03
N LEU A 21 -52.82 -1.58 -20.97
CA LEU A 21 -51.99 -1.84 -19.81
C LEU A 21 -52.87 -2.22 -18.60
N GLN A 22 -53.13 -3.51 -18.44
CA GLN A 22 -53.90 -4.02 -17.32
C GLN A 22 -53.02 -4.10 -16.07
N LYS A 23 -53.12 -3.09 -15.18
CA LYS A 23 -52.38 -3.04 -13.91
C LYS A 23 -52.85 -4.17 -12.99
N THR A 24 -52.05 -5.23 -12.90
CA THR A 24 -52.25 -6.33 -11.96
C THR A 24 -51.41 -6.10 -10.69
N GLN A 25 -52.03 -6.24 -9.52
CA GLN A 25 -51.35 -6.10 -8.22
C GLN A 25 -50.24 -7.15 -8.06
N SER A 26 -50.44 -8.35 -8.60
CA SER A 26 -49.44 -9.41 -8.66
C SER A 26 -48.23 -9.06 -9.53
N GLY A 27 -48.44 -8.42 -10.68
CA GLY A 27 -47.36 -7.96 -11.56
C GLY A 27 -46.49 -6.89 -10.90
N ALA A 28 -47.11 -5.97 -10.14
CA ALA A 28 -46.38 -4.97 -9.37
C ALA A 28 -45.51 -5.61 -8.28
N LEU A 29 -46.05 -6.60 -7.55
CA LEU A 29 -45.31 -7.33 -6.53
C LEU A 29 -44.10 -8.07 -7.12
N VAL A 30 -44.29 -8.79 -8.23
CA VAL A 30 -43.22 -9.52 -8.91
C VAL A 30 -42.14 -8.56 -9.42
N SER A 31 -42.52 -7.40 -9.95
CA SER A 31 -41.57 -6.39 -10.42
C SER A 31 -40.74 -5.79 -9.29
N VAL A 32 -41.35 -5.50 -8.13
CA VAL A 32 -40.63 -5.03 -6.93
C VAL A 32 -39.65 -6.09 -6.43
N VAL A 33 -40.09 -7.34 -6.31
CA VAL A 33 -39.22 -8.45 -5.88
C VAL A 33 -38.06 -8.64 -6.86
N GLY A 34 -38.32 -8.61 -8.17
CA GLY A 34 -37.29 -8.72 -9.20
C GLY A 34 -36.25 -7.60 -9.12
N LEU A 35 -36.69 -6.35 -8.94
CA LEU A 35 -35.80 -5.20 -8.80
C LEU A 35 -34.93 -5.32 -7.54
N VAL A 36 -35.48 -5.78 -6.42
CA VAL A 36 -34.73 -6.03 -5.19
C VAL A 36 -33.64 -7.08 -5.42
N ILE A 37 -33.98 -8.21 -6.07
CA ILE A 37 -33.01 -9.26 -6.37
C ILE A 37 -31.90 -8.73 -7.28
N MET A 38 -32.27 -8.03 -8.37
CA MET A 38 -31.30 -7.44 -9.30
C MET A 38 -30.35 -6.46 -8.61
N ALA A 39 -30.87 -5.56 -7.77
CA ALA A 39 -30.05 -4.60 -7.02
C ALA A 39 -29.10 -5.28 -6.03
N THR A 40 -29.57 -6.35 -5.37
CA THR A 40 -28.77 -7.10 -4.40
C THR A 40 -27.62 -7.83 -5.08
N LEU A 41 -27.89 -8.50 -6.21
CA LEU A 41 -26.85 -9.18 -7.00
C LEU A 41 -25.83 -8.18 -7.54
N PHE A 42 -26.28 -7.04 -8.08
CA PHE A 42 -25.38 -6.00 -8.56
C PHE A 42 -24.45 -5.48 -7.46
N ALA A 43 -24.98 -5.21 -6.26
CA ALA A 43 -24.17 -4.76 -5.13
C ALA A 43 -23.15 -5.83 -4.67
N HIS A 44 -23.51 -7.11 -4.73
CA HIS A 44 -22.62 -8.21 -4.38
C HIS A 44 -21.46 -8.33 -5.37
N GLU A 45 -21.77 -8.39 -6.67
CA GLU A 45 -20.75 -8.48 -7.74
C GLU A 45 -19.82 -7.27 -7.75
N LEU A 46 -20.36 -6.06 -7.54
CA LEU A 46 -19.55 -4.85 -7.45
C LEU A 46 -18.58 -4.90 -6.27
N ARG A 47 -19.03 -5.36 -5.10
CA ARG A 47 -18.15 -5.54 -3.94
C ARG A 47 -17.09 -6.59 -4.19
N TYR A 48 -17.47 -7.72 -4.80
CA TYR A 48 -16.53 -8.79 -5.14
C TYR A 48 -15.46 -8.29 -6.12
N TYR A 49 -15.86 -7.54 -7.14
CA TYR A 49 -14.95 -6.94 -8.13
C TYR A 49 -13.98 -5.93 -7.50
N LEU A 50 -14.47 -5.10 -6.57
CA LEU A 50 -13.63 -4.12 -5.85
C LEU A 50 -12.77 -4.76 -4.76
N THR A 51 -13.05 -6.00 -4.36
CA THR A 51 -12.25 -6.70 -3.36
C THR A 51 -10.98 -7.25 -4.01
N THR A 52 -9.85 -6.60 -3.74
CA THR A 52 -8.55 -7.06 -4.19
C THR A 52 -8.08 -8.25 -3.36
N TYR A 53 -7.95 -9.42 -3.99
CA TYR A 53 -7.29 -10.57 -3.38
C TYR A 53 -5.80 -10.55 -3.75
N THR A 54 -4.95 -10.44 -2.74
CA THR A 54 -3.49 -10.53 -2.93
C THR A 54 -3.10 -12.00 -3.06
N VAL A 55 -2.71 -12.41 -4.26
CA VAL A 55 -2.15 -13.75 -4.51
C VAL A 55 -0.63 -13.63 -4.49
N HIS A 56 0.01 -14.34 -3.56
CA HIS A 56 1.47 -14.44 -3.53
C HIS A 56 1.93 -15.41 -4.62
N GLN A 57 2.57 -14.88 -5.67
CA GLN A 57 3.21 -15.69 -6.71
C GLN A 57 4.71 -15.74 -6.46
N MET A 58 5.29 -16.94 -6.49
CA MET A 58 6.74 -17.13 -6.42
C MET A 58 7.30 -17.15 -7.85
N SER A 59 8.02 -16.10 -8.23
CA SER A 59 8.78 -16.06 -9.49
C SER A 59 10.27 -16.26 -9.22
N VAL A 60 10.97 -16.91 -10.14
CA VAL A 60 12.43 -17.04 -10.08
C VAL A 60 13.05 -15.67 -10.35
N ASP A 61 13.91 -15.21 -9.44
CA ASP A 61 14.69 -14.01 -9.65
C ASP A 61 15.77 -14.27 -10.71
N LEU A 62 15.61 -13.65 -11.88
CA LEU A 62 16.54 -13.73 -13.00
C LEU A 62 17.70 -12.72 -12.86
N LYS A 63 17.59 -11.75 -11.94
CA LYS A 63 18.64 -10.78 -11.62
C LYS A 63 19.56 -11.34 -10.53
N ARG A 64 20.22 -12.45 -10.85
CA ARG A 64 21.20 -13.05 -9.95
C ARG A 64 22.47 -12.18 -9.93
N GLY A 65 22.77 -11.55 -8.80
CA GLY A 65 24.07 -10.88 -8.57
C GLY A 65 24.05 -9.37 -8.32
N GLU A 66 22.90 -8.75 -8.11
CA GLU A 66 22.84 -7.36 -7.60
C GLU A 66 23.08 -7.36 -6.07
N THR A 67 23.83 -6.38 -5.56
CA THR A 67 24.01 -6.19 -4.11
C THR A 67 22.70 -5.71 -3.49
N LEU A 68 22.21 -6.39 -2.47
CA LEU A 68 21.01 -5.97 -1.73
C LEU A 68 21.34 -4.74 -0.86
N PRO A 69 20.72 -3.58 -1.07
CA PRO A 69 20.93 -2.42 -0.20
C PRO A 69 20.24 -2.65 1.15
N ILE A 70 21.01 -2.72 2.22
CA ILE A 70 20.51 -2.91 3.59
C ILE A 70 20.63 -1.57 4.34
N HIS A 71 19.50 -1.06 4.83
CA HIS A 71 19.45 0.15 5.65
C HIS A 71 19.13 -0.24 7.09
N ILE A 72 20.01 0.08 8.04
CA ILE A 72 19.88 -0.30 9.45
C ILE A 72 20.02 0.94 10.33
N ASN A 73 19.09 1.13 11.26
CA ASN A 73 19.17 2.13 12.32
C ASN A 73 18.93 1.45 13.67
N VAL A 74 19.99 1.29 14.46
CA VAL A 74 19.96 0.60 15.76
C VAL A 74 20.67 1.47 16.80
N THR A 75 20.11 1.52 18.01
CA THR A 75 20.64 2.30 19.14
C THR A 75 20.97 1.39 20.30
N PHE A 76 22.17 1.53 20.87
CA PHE A 76 22.63 0.78 22.04
C PHE A 76 22.76 1.72 23.26
N PRO A 77 21.88 1.61 24.28
CA PRO A 77 21.83 2.56 25.39
C PRO A 77 22.98 2.42 26.41
N SER A 78 23.68 1.29 26.44
CA SER A 78 24.69 0.98 27.46
C SER A 78 26.01 0.46 26.89
N LEU A 79 26.27 0.70 25.60
CA LEU A 79 27.50 0.30 24.92
C LEU A 79 28.19 1.51 24.27
N PRO A 80 29.51 1.70 24.47
CA PRO A 80 30.24 2.76 23.80
C PRO A 80 30.43 2.43 22.31
N CYS A 81 30.50 3.46 21.45
CA CYS A 81 30.66 3.29 20.01
C CYS A 81 31.98 2.61 19.63
N ASP A 82 33.04 2.78 20.42
CA ASP A 82 34.38 2.28 20.14
C ASP A 82 34.50 0.75 20.17
N VAL A 83 33.56 0.07 20.84
CA VAL A 83 33.55 -1.41 20.94
C VAL A 83 32.50 -2.05 20.02
N LEU A 84 31.77 -1.26 19.26
CA LEU A 84 30.77 -1.76 18.31
C LEU A 84 31.44 -2.07 16.97
N SER A 85 31.33 -3.32 16.53
CA SER A 85 31.63 -3.76 15.17
C SER A 85 30.37 -4.30 14.50
N VAL A 86 30.32 -4.25 13.18
CA VAL A 86 29.21 -4.79 12.38
C VAL A 86 29.79 -5.78 11.38
N ASP A 87 29.32 -7.03 11.48
CA ASP A 87 29.72 -8.11 10.60
C ASP A 87 28.52 -8.56 9.76
N ALA A 88 28.76 -8.82 8.46
CA ALA A 88 27.75 -9.30 7.53
C ALA A 88 28.15 -10.68 6.99
N ILE A 89 27.21 -11.63 7.06
CA ILE A 89 27.39 -13.00 6.58
C ILE A 89 26.29 -13.30 5.57
N ASP A 90 26.68 -13.60 4.33
CA ASP A 90 25.77 -14.08 3.30
C ASP A 90 25.73 -15.63 3.27
N MET A 91 24.60 -16.20 2.82
CA MET A 91 24.43 -17.63 2.60
C MET A 91 25.45 -18.22 1.61
N SER A 92 26.04 -17.37 0.77
CA SER A 92 27.16 -17.70 -0.12
C SER A 92 28.49 -17.95 0.61
N GLY A 93 28.55 -17.74 1.93
CA GLY A 93 29.76 -17.84 2.74
C GLY A 93 30.68 -16.62 2.64
N LYS A 94 30.23 -15.53 2.01
CA LYS A 94 30.94 -14.25 2.00
C LYS A 94 30.83 -13.63 3.39
N HIS A 95 31.98 -13.43 4.03
CA HIS A 95 32.10 -12.82 5.35
C HIS A 95 32.76 -11.46 5.18
N GLU A 96 31.98 -10.39 5.35
CA GLU A 96 32.52 -9.05 5.46
C GLU A 96 32.58 -8.71 6.96
N VAL A 97 33.80 -8.63 7.48
CA VAL A 97 34.10 -8.28 8.88
C VAL A 97 34.31 -6.79 8.95
N ASP A 98 33.77 -6.15 10.00
CA ASP A 98 34.00 -4.74 10.30
C ASP A 98 33.72 -3.83 9.10
N LEU A 99 32.46 -3.80 8.66
CA LEU A 99 32.03 -2.93 7.56
C LEU A 99 32.16 -1.45 7.97
N ASP A 100 33.27 -0.81 7.64
CA ASP A 100 33.45 0.64 7.86
C ASP A 100 32.87 1.50 6.71
N THR A 101 32.57 0.89 5.56
CA THR A 101 32.10 1.64 4.38
C THR A 101 30.59 1.87 4.47
N ASN A 102 30.18 3.14 4.64
CA ASN A 102 28.77 3.59 4.80
C ASN A 102 28.10 3.24 6.14
N ILE A 103 28.87 2.96 7.19
CA ILE A 103 28.35 2.84 8.56
C ILE A 103 28.80 4.06 9.38
N TRP A 104 27.86 4.65 10.13
CA TRP A 104 28.13 5.79 10.97
C TRP A 104 27.81 5.47 12.42
N LYS A 105 28.81 5.61 13.30
CA LYS A 105 28.68 5.38 14.73
C LYS A 105 28.49 6.73 15.41
N LEU A 106 27.27 7.00 15.85
CA LEU A 106 26.90 8.26 16.52
C LEU A 106 26.73 8.01 18.01
N ARG A 107 27.41 8.82 18.83
CA ARG A 107 27.25 8.77 20.28
C ARG A 107 25.95 9.46 20.69
N LEU A 108 25.18 8.83 21.57
CA LEU A 108 23.90 9.33 22.05
C LEU A 108 23.96 9.62 23.57
N ASN A 109 23.16 10.59 24.02
CA ASN A 109 22.89 10.87 25.42
C ASN A 109 21.86 9.88 25.98
N SER A 110 21.71 9.80 27.30
CA SER A 110 20.64 9.06 27.99
C SER A 110 19.23 9.49 27.54
N TYR A 111 19.08 10.67 26.95
CA TYR A 111 17.84 11.19 26.37
C TYR A 111 17.71 10.93 24.87
N GLY A 112 18.57 10.09 24.28
CA GLY A 112 18.54 9.75 22.84
C GLY A 112 19.01 10.87 21.90
N HIS A 113 19.66 11.91 22.42
CA HIS A 113 20.17 13.03 21.61
C HIS A 113 21.62 12.78 21.19
N ILE A 114 21.98 13.12 19.96
CA ILE A 114 23.34 12.95 19.43
C ILE A 114 24.31 13.88 20.15
N ILE A 115 25.43 13.34 20.62
CA ILE A 115 26.53 14.06 21.25
C ILE A 115 27.74 13.98 20.32
N GLY A 116 28.35 15.12 19.98
CA GLY A 116 29.49 15.19 19.06
C GLY A 116 29.05 15.66 17.67
N THR A 117 29.03 16.98 17.48
CA THR A 117 28.53 17.65 16.27
C THR A 117 29.46 17.55 15.06
N GLU A 118 30.72 17.16 15.25
CA GLU A 118 31.74 17.05 14.21
C GLU A 118 31.39 16.00 13.15
N TYR A 119 30.85 14.85 13.58
CA TYR A 119 30.41 13.77 12.69
C TYR A 119 29.10 14.07 11.97
N LEU A 120 28.30 15.01 12.49
CA LEU A 120 27.00 15.38 11.93
C LEU A 120 27.17 16.27 10.69
N SER A 121 28.18 17.15 10.68
CA SER A 121 28.56 17.92 9.49
C SER A 121 29.03 17.03 8.33
N ASP A 122 29.83 16.00 8.61
CA ASP A 122 30.33 15.09 7.58
C ASP A 122 29.23 14.21 6.97
N LEU A 123 28.23 13.87 7.77
CA LEU A 123 27.02 13.17 7.32
C LEU A 123 26.19 14.03 6.36
N VAL A 124 25.96 15.28 6.72
CA VAL A 124 25.16 16.23 5.93
C VAL A 124 25.87 16.58 4.62
N GLU A 125 27.19 16.79 4.64
CA GLU A 125 27.98 17.06 3.43
C GLU A 125 27.95 15.86 2.46
N LYS A 126 28.08 14.62 2.97
CA LYS A 126 28.00 13.41 2.13
C LYS A 126 26.60 13.17 1.56
N GLU A 127 25.54 13.46 2.31
CA GLU A 127 24.17 13.38 1.80
C GLU A 127 23.95 14.34 0.62
N HIS A 128 24.54 15.54 0.67
CA HIS A 128 24.47 16.51 -0.42
C HIS A 128 25.22 16.08 -1.68
N ILE A 129 26.37 15.38 -1.56
CA ILE A 129 27.11 14.84 -2.71
C ILE A 129 26.35 13.71 -3.40
N HIS A 130 25.65 12.85 -2.64
CA HIS A 130 24.96 11.68 -3.19
C HIS A 130 23.57 11.99 -3.79
N LYS A 131 23.11 13.25 -3.68
CA LYS A 131 21.80 13.72 -4.18
C LYS A 131 21.90 14.52 -5.49
N HIS A 132 23.11 14.79 -5.98
CA HIS A 132 23.38 15.36 -7.30
C HIS A 132 23.85 14.28 -8.28
#